data_AF-A0A950X3Y6-F1
#
_entry.id   AF-A0A950X3Y6-F1
#
_cell.length_a   1.000
_cell.length_b   1.000
_cell.length_c   1.000
_cell.angle_alpha   90.00
_cell.angle_beta   90.00
_cell.angle_gamma   90.00
#
_symmetry.space_group_name_H-M   'P 1'
#
loop_
_entity.id
_entity.type
_entity.pdbx_description
1 polymer ?
#
loop_
_entity_poly.entity_id
_entity_poly.type
_entity_poly.pdbx_seq_one_letter_code
_entity_poly.pdbx_strand_id
1 'polypeptide(L)'
;MLLIHPIFLLFLLSPILNGQLRSEVRTFVQRAVPEGIIVFCGDAQAGDHTYELFLLRQHERRGIFIVGQADSTRSQIVYADTSLDLAAGQGFIPPEVVDHLAGLLAVTSPENAISSPADPSDIYPIGAALNTAIQPIAGFMFRSNSTVEILRELQESDAIPIDPAQAPIGAILISPTVYSRNGPVLIGAVGILGLDRQVYEPDFGKGGSWVPRGTLNDWIKRNNYTRQLFGFLLRAHPAVVR
;
A
#
# COMPACT_ATOMS: atom_id res chain seq x y z
N MET A 1 -2.74 28.57 -28.45
CA MET A 1 -1.51 28.47 -27.64
C MET A 1 -1.92 28.29 -26.19
N LEU A 2 -2.03 27.03 -25.77
CA LEU A 2 -2.14 26.61 -24.37
C LEU A 2 -0.72 26.49 -23.82
N LEU A 3 -0.43 27.12 -22.69
CA LEU A 3 0.65 26.73 -21.78
C LEU A 3 0.40 27.45 -20.44
N ILE A 4 -0.52 26.90 -19.67
CA ILE A 4 -0.59 27.09 -18.22
C ILE A 4 -0.33 25.71 -17.65
N HIS A 5 0.81 25.54 -16.96
CA HIS A 5 1.13 24.62 -15.85
C HIS A 5 2.67 24.64 -15.67
N PRO A 6 3.25 24.51 -14.46
CA PRO A 6 2.62 24.11 -13.19
C PRO A 6 2.91 25.09 -12.03
N ILE A 7 1.86 25.75 -11.53
CA ILE A 7 1.80 26.11 -10.11
C ILE A 7 1.17 24.89 -9.45
N PHE A 8 1.94 24.14 -8.67
CA PHE A 8 1.52 23.41 -7.46
C PHE A 8 2.69 22.56 -6.95
N LEU A 9 3.74 23.24 -6.51
CA LEU A 9 4.71 22.69 -5.57
C LEU A 9 4.21 23.15 -4.18
N LEU A 10 3.07 22.60 -3.74
CA LEU A 10 2.56 22.85 -2.40
C LEU A 10 3.38 22.01 -1.42
N PHE A 11 4.35 22.66 -0.79
CA PHE A 11 4.78 22.30 0.55
C PHE A 11 3.57 22.45 1.48
N LEU A 12 2.81 21.37 1.68
CA LEU A 12 2.02 21.19 2.89
C LEU A 12 2.78 20.26 3.83
N LEU A 13 3.95 20.74 4.26
CA LEU A 13 4.43 20.44 5.60
C LEU A 13 3.42 21.09 6.53
N SER A 14 2.45 20.32 7.02
CA SER A 14 1.48 20.82 7.99
C SER A 14 2.24 21.47 9.16
N PRO A 15 2.00 22.74 9.53
CA PRO A 15 2.78 23.45 10.56
C PRO A 15 2.66 22.84 11.97
N ILE A 16 1.79 21.84 12.13
CA ILE A 16 1.67 20.99 13.33
C ILE A 16 2.91 20.09 13.50
N LEU A 17 3.65 19.76 12.42
CA LEU A 17 4.87 18.94 12.44
C LEU A 17 6.06 19.59 13.17
N ASN A 18 6.10 20.91 13.34
CA ASN A 18 7.31 21.58 13.82
C ASN A 18 7.52 21.54 15.34
N GLY A 19 6.52 21.13 16.13
CA GLY A 19 6.61 21.15 17.59
C GLY A 19 6.91 19.82 18.29
N GLN A 20 6.60 18.66 17.68
CA GLN A 20 6.58 17.37 18.40
C GLN A 20 7.54 16.29 17.88
N LEU A 21 7.98 16.34 16.62
CA LEU A 21 8.85 15.29 16.07
C LEU A 21 10.34 15.61 16.26
N ARG A 22 11.07 14.67 16.86
CA ARG A 22 12.53 14.73 17.04
C ARG A 22 13.27 14.92 15.70
N SER A 23 14.37 15.66 15.73
CA SER A 23 15.19 15.98 14.55
C SER A 23 15.75 14.73 13.87
N GLU A 24 16.11 13.72 14.66
CA GLU A 24 16.74 12.48 14.19
C GLU A 24 15.72 11.65 13.40
N VAL A 25 14.52 11.49 13.94
CA VAL A 25 13.40 10.80 13.30
C VAL A 25 13.03 11.50 12.00
N ARG A 26 12.90 12.84 12.03
CA ARG A 26 12.59 13.62 10.83
C ARG A 26 13.60 13.35 9.71
N THR A 27 14.89 13.39 10.04
CA THR A 27 15.98 13.15 9.09
C THR A 27 16.01 11.70 8.60
N PHE A 28 15.69 10.74 9.47
CA PHE A 28 15.56 9.34 9.11
C PHE A 28 14.41 9.13 8.13
N VAL A 29 13.22 9.62 8.46
CA VAL A 29 12.00 9.51 7.67
C VAL A 29 12.16 10.11 6.28
N GLN A 30 12.76 11.30 6.17
CA GLN A 30 13.03 11.94 4.87
C GLN A 30 13.95 11.11 3.96
N ARG A 31 14.89 10.36 4.54
CA ARG A 31 15.77 9.45 3.78
C ARG A 31 15.09 8.13 3.45
N ALA A 32 14.27 7.63 4.38
CA ALA A 32 13.52 6.40 4.22
C ALA A 32 12.46 6.49 3.11
N VAL A 33 11.91 7.68 2.88
CA VAL A 33 10.91 7.88 1.84
C VAL A 33 11.29 9.05 0.93
N PRO A 34 12.21 8.83 -0.02
CA PRO A 34 12.56 9.86 -0.98
C PRO A 34 11.34 10.22 -1.84
N GLU A 35 11.12 11.52 -2.03
CA GLU A 35 10.11 12.07 -2.97
C GLU A 35 8.63 11.75 -2.64
N GLY A 36 8.34 11.23 -1.44
CA GLY A 36 6.98 10.99 -0.94
C GLY A 36 6.43 12.13 -0.07
N ILE A 37 5.09 12.22 0.04
CA ILE A 37 4.41 13.03 1.05
C ILE A 37 4.22 12.17 2.29
N ILE A 38 4.64 12.67 3.44
CA ILE A 38 4.63 11.94 4.70
C ILE A 38 3.85 12.74 5.73
N VAL A 39 2.93 12.09 6.44
CA VAL A 39 2.12 12.67 7.51
C VAL A 39 2.36 11.88 8.78
N PHE A 40 2.81 12.56 9.83
CA PHE A 40 2.90 11.97 11.17
C PHE A 40 1.50 11.89 11.79
N CYS A 41 1.11 10.71 12.27
CA CYS A 41 -0.22 10.47 12.85
C CYS A 41 -0.21 10.46 14.38
N GLY A 42 0.94 10.20 14.98
CA GLY A 42 1.11 10.08 16.42
C GLY A 42 2.06 8.94 16.78
N ASP A 43 2.24 8.71 18.08
CA ASP A 43 3.10 7.67 18.62
C ASP A 43 2.40 6.83 19.68
N ALA A 44 2.95 5.65 19.90
CA ALA A 44 2.55 4.72 20.94
C ALA A 44 3.80 4.19 21.66
N GLN A 45 3.65 3.84 22.94
CA GLN A 45 4.73 3.38 23.80
C GLN A 45 4.52 1.92 24.18
N ALA A 46 5.60 1.13 24.18
CA ALA A 46 5.65 -0.19 24.78
C ALA A 46 6.99 -0.42 25.46
N GLY A 47 6.96 -0.58 26.78
CA GLY A 47 8.18 -0.55 27.60
C GLY A 47 8.96 0.74 27.39
N ASP A 48 10.26 0.62 27.09
CA ASP A 48 11.17 1.74 26.81
C ASP A 48 11.19 2.17 25.33
N HIS A 49 10.31 1.60 24.49
CA HIS A 49 10.33 1.81 23.04
C HIS A 49 9.15 2.70 22.60
N THR A 50 9.44 3.68 21.76
CA THR A 50 8.46 4.51 21.09
C THR A 50 8.26 4.04 19.65
N TYR A 51 7.01 3.93 19.24
CA TYR A 51 6.58 3.58 17.89
C TYR A 51 5.82 4.75 17.28
N GLU A 52 6.37 5.32 16.23
CA GLU A 52 5.82 6.48 15.53
C GLU A 52 5.15 6.02 14.24
N LEU A 53 3.89 6.41 14.05
CA LEU A 53 3.09 6.06 12.89
C LEU A 53 3.09 7.20 11.87
N PHE A 54 3.30 6.82 10.63
CA PHE A 54 3.26 7.74 9.51
C PHE A 54 2.38 7.20 8.38
N LEU A 55 1.55 8.08 7.84
CA LEU A 55 0.92 7.88 6.53
C LEU A 55 1.87 8.34 5.45
N LEU A 56 2.04 7.48 4.45
CA LEU A 56 2.88 7.72 3.30
C LEU A 56 2.04 7.84 2.04
N ARG A 57 2.37 8.80 1.19
CA ARG A 57 1.84 8.92 -0.17
C ARG A 57 2.97 9.08 -1.17
N GLN A 58 3.01 8.19 -2.15
CA GLN A 58 3.96 8.22 -3.26
C GLN A 58 3.17 8.17 -4.57
N HIS A 59 3.23 9.24 -5.36
CA HIS A 59 2.34 9.44 -6.51
C HIS A 59 0.84 9.32 -6.11
N GLU A 60 0.12 8.38 -6.70
CA GLU A 60 -1.29 8.08 -6.41
C GLU A 60 -1.46 6.94 -5.40
N ARG A 61 -0.35 6.42 -4.86
CA ARG A 61 -0.32 5.32 -3.91
C ARG A 61 -0.31 5.86 -2.49
N ARG A 62 -0.91 5.10 -1.59
CA ARG A 62 -0.90 5.38 -0.15
C ARG A 62 -0.49 4.12 0.59
N GLY A 63 0.04 4.33 1.77
CA GLY A 63 0.42 3.27 2.67
C GLY A 63 0.73 3.82 4.05
N ILE A 64 1.15 2.93 4.93
CA ILE A 64 1.71 3.26 6.24
C ILE A 64 3.15 2.83 6.30
N PHE A 65 3.89 3.49 7.17
CA PHE A 65 5.07 2.91 7.74
C PHE A 65 5.18 3.31 9.21
N ILE A 66 5.80 2.43 9.97
CA ILE A 66 5.98 2.57 11.41
C ILE A 66 7.47 2.58 11.69
N VAL A 67 7.89 3.61 12.42
CA VAL A 67 9.25 3.75 12.90
C VAL A 67 9.27 3.33 14.36
N GLY A 68 10.10 2.33 14.67
CA GLY A 68 10.37 1.95 16.05
C GLY A 68 11.72 2.50 16.48
N GLN A 69 11.81 2.91 17.74
CA GLN A 69 13.07 3.25 18.38
C GLN A 69 13.56 2.11 19.25
N ALA A 70 14.70 1.54 18.90
CA ALA A 70 15.34 0.50 19.71
C ALA A 70 16.12 1.08 20.90
N ASP A 71 16.54 2.35 20.80
CA ASP A 71 17.20 3.13 21.85
C ASP A 71 17.01 4.64 21.57
N SER A 72 17.52 5.50 22.47
CA SER A 72 17.41 6.98 22.37
C SER A 72 18.09 7.60 21.14
N THR A 73 18.81 6.80 20.33
CA THR A 73 19.63 7.29 19.21
C THR A 73 19.34 6.60 17.88
N ARG A 74 18.61 5.47 17.86
CA ARG A 74 18.43 4.64 16.67
C ARG A 74 16.96 4.40 16.35
N SER A 75 16.53 5.03 15.25
CA SER A 75 15.23 4.81 14.60
C SER A 75 15.38 3.82 13.45
N GLN A 76 14.43 2.90 13.29
CA GLN A 76 14.38 1.95 12.19
C GLN A 76 12.94 1.75 11.72
N ILE A 77 12.75 1.38 10.45
CA ILE A 77 11.43 0.94 9.97
C ILE A 77 11.15 -0.45 10.55
N VAL A 78 10.04 -0.54 11.28
CA VAL A 78 9.52 -1.80 11.84
C VAL A 78 8.56 -2.46 10.88
N TYR A 79 7.70 -1.65 10.26
CA TYR A 79 6.66 -2.11 9.35
C TYR A 79 6.40 -1.06 8.27
N ALA A 80 6.10 -1.49 7.05
CA ALA A 80 5.60 -0.62 5.99
C ALA A 80 4.75 -1.42 5.01
N ASP A 81 3.58 -0.89 4.65
CA ASP A 81 2.70 -1.53 3.68
C ASP A 81 1.72 -0.56 3.02
N THR A 82 1.00 -1.01 1.99
CA THR A 82 -0.08 -0.30 1.30
C THR A 82 -1.38 -0.28 2.09
N SER A 83 -1.67 -1.32 2.87
CA SER A 83 -2.89 -1.39 3.70
C SER A 83 -2.66 -0.76 5.06
N LEU A 84 -3.71 -0.15 5.59
CA LEU A 84 -3.74 0.35 6.95
C LEU A 84 -4.12 -0.74 7.96
N ASP A 85 -4.27 -1.99 7.50
CA ASP A 85 -4.46 -3.13 8.35
C ASP A 85 -3.17 -3.44 9.13
N LEU A 86 -3.10 -2.89 10.33
CA LEU A 86 -2.01 -3.15 11.28
C LEU A 86 -1.98 -4.59 11.77
N ALA A 87 -3.06 -5.37 11.57
CA ALA A 87 -3.06 -6.79 11.94
C ALA A 87 -2.07 -7.60 11.08
N ALA A 88 -1.83 -7.19 9.82
CA ALA A 88 -0.80 -7.78 8.97
C ALA A 88 0.63 -7.53 9.50
N GLY A 89 0.81 -6.53 10.36
CA GLY A 89 2.08 -6.25 11.07
C GLY A 89 2.26 -7.01 12.38
N GLN A 90 1.33 -7.89 12.77
CA GLN A 90 1.43 -8.68 14.01
C GLN A 90 2.67 -9.57 13.96
N GLY A 91 3.55 -9.42 14.96
CA GLY A 91 4.87 -10.08 15.01
C GLY A 91 6.04 -9.13 14.78
N PHE A 92 5.82 -7.98 14.14
CA PHE A 92 6.79 -6.89 14.05
C PHE A 92 6.52 -5.78 15.07
N ILE A 93 5.24 -5.58 15.39
CA ILE A 93 4.75 -4.55 16.31
C ILE A 93 4.26 -5.23 17.59
N PRO A 94 4.59 -4.73 18.80
CA PRO A 94 4.05 -5.26 20.05
C PRO A 94 2.51 -5.20 20.06
N PRO A 95 1.80 -6.23 20.54
CA PRO A 95 0.33 -6.25 20.55
C PRO A 95 -0.29 -5.03 21.23
N GLU A 96 0.30 -4.54 22.34
CA GLU A 96 -0.17 -3.37 23.07
C GLU A 96 -0.07 -2.05 22.27
N VAL A 97 0.78 -2.01 21.22
CA VAL A 97 0.96 -0.86 20.34
C VAL A 97 -0.06 -0.88 19.20
N VAL A 98 -0.47 -2.08 18.74
CA VAL A 98 -1.35 -2.25 17.57
C VAL A 98 -2.67 -1.50 17.76
N ASP A 99 -3.34 -1.69 18.90
CA ASP A 99 -4.65 -1.07 19.17
C ASP A 99 -4.54 0.47 19.25
N HIS A 100 -3.46 0.98 19.83
CA HIS A 100 -3.23 2.43 19.93
C HIS A 100 -3.03 3.04 18.54
N LEU A 101 -2.14 2.45 17.74
CA LEU A 101 -1.86 2.93 16.38
C LEU A 101 -3.09 2.80 15.48
N ALA A 102 -3.92 1.76 15.66
CA ALA A 102 -5.20 1.63 14.95
C ALA A 102 -6.15 2.77 15.31
N GLY A 103 -6.22 3.16 16.59
CA GLY A 103 -6.98 4.34 17.03
C GLY A 103 -6.47 5.64 16.40
N LEU A 104 -5.15 5.83 16.33
CA LEU A 104 -4.55 7.01 15.68
C LEU A 104 -4.87 7.07 14.17
N LEU A 105 -4.82 5.93 13.47
CA LEU A 105 -5.22 5.84 12.06
C LEU A 105 -6.67 6.27 11.87
N ALA A 106 -7.58 5.74 12.70
CA ALA A 106 -9.00 6.06 12.63
C ALA A 106 -9.30 7.56 12.85
N VAL A 107 -8.58 8.20 13.78
CA VAL A 107 -8.77 9.64 14.09
C VAL A 107 -8.12 10.55 13.05
N THR A 108 -6.94 10.18 12.53
CA THR A 108 -6.19 11.01 11.57
C THR A 108 -6.78 10.91 10.16
N SER A 109 -7.72 9.99 9.95
CA SER A 109 -8.45 9.81 8.70
C SER A 109 -9.94 9.52 8.96
N PRO A 110 -10.67 10.45 9.62
CA PRO A 110 -11.99 10.22 10.20
C PRO A 110 -13.11 10.06 9.15
N GLU A 111 -12.81 10.27 7.87
CA GLU A 111 -13.70 9.99 6.74
C GLU A 111 -13.75 8.50 6.34
N ASN A 112 -13.05 7.59 7.06
CA ASN A 112 -12.84 6.19 6.66
C ASN A 112 -13.11 5.13 7.76
N ALA A 113 -13.88 5.43 8.80
CA ALA A 113 -14.24 4.45 9.83
C ALA A 113 -15.69 3.93 9.60
N ILE A 114 -15.86 2.66 9.20
CA ILE A 114 -16.99 1.69 9.44
C ILE A 114 -16.89 0.54 8.38
N SER A 115 -16.19 -0.58 8.69
CA SER A 115 -16.61 -1.97 9.07
C SER A 115 -16.82 -3.09 7.99
N SER A 116 -15.81 -3.99 7.85
CA SER A 116 -15.71 -5.45 7.44
C SER A 116 -16.34 -5.99 6.12
N PRO A 117 -15.89 -7.14 5.54
CA PRO A 117 -14.57 -7.79 5.44
C PRO A 117 -13.86 -7.44 4.09
N ALA A 118 -12.52 -7.44 4.05
CA ALA A 118 -11.73 -6.60 3.12
C ALA A 118 -12.39 -5.21 3.01
N ASP A 119 -12.42 -4.53 4.14
CA ASP A 119 -13.28 -3.38 4.40
C ASP A 119 -13.16 -2.34 3.26
N PRO A 120 -14.25 -2.00 2.54
CA PRO A 120 -14.26 -0.86 1.63
C PRO A 120 -14.02 0.48 2.35
N SER A 121 -13.94 0.48 3.69
CA SER A 121 -13.46 1.58 4.52
C SER A 121 -11.93 1.61 4.72
N ASP A 122 -11.15 0.71 4.11
CA ASP A 122 -9.68 0.84 4.07
C ASP A 122 -9.29 1.99 3.13
N ILE A 123 -8.20 2.70 3.40
CA ILE A 123 -7.85 3.97 2.71
C ILE A 123 -7.18 3.73 1.36
N TYR A 124 -6.73 2.49 1.11
CA TYR A 124 -6.23 2.02 -0.18
C TYR A 124 -6.71 0.57 -0.37
N PRO A 125 -8.01 0.34 -0.62
CA PRO A 125 -8.61 -0.99 -0.54
C PRO A 125 -8.32 -1.80 -1.80
N ILE A 126 -7.04 -2.09 -2.07
CA ILE A 126 -6.58 -2.84 -3.25
C ILE A 126 -7.29 -4.19 -3.33
N GLY A 127 -7.34 -4.91 -2.22
CA GLY A 127 -8.00 -6.21 -2.12
C GLY A 127 -9.49 -6.09 -2.44
N ALA A 128 -10.17 -5.08 -1.89
CA ALA A 128 -11.58 -4.85 -2.19
C ALA A 128 -11.80 -4.46 -3.67
N ALA A 129 -10.95 -3.59 -4.23
CA ALA A 129 -11.00 -3.22 -5.64
C ALA A 129 -10.79 -4.44 -6.53
N LEU A 130 -9.79 -5.28 -6.22
CA LEU A 130 -9.55 -6.57 -6.87
C LEU A 130 -10.77 -7.48 -6.77
N ASN A 131 -11.40 -7.59 -5.59
CA ASN A 131 -12.59 -8.40 -5.38
C ASN A 131 -13.74 -7.99 -6.30
N THR A 132 -13.92 -6.69 -6.56
CA THR A 132 -14.97 -6.21 -7.49
C THR A 132 -14.77 -6.73 -8.93
N ALA A 133 -13.52 -6.94 -9.34
CA ALA A 133 -13.18 -7.45 -10.67
C ALA A 133 -13.11 -8.99 -10.71
N ILE A 134 -12.61 -9.61 -9.65
CA ILE A 134 -12.21 -11.02 -9.64
C ILE A 134 -13.29 -11.93 -9.07
N GLN A 135 -13.96 -11.55 -7.99
CA GLN A 135 -14.93 -12.40 -7.31
C GLN A 135 -16.05 -12.89 -8.25
N PRO A 136 -16.64 -12.05 -9.13
CA PRO A 136 -17.68 -12.50 -10.04
C PRO A 136 -17.21 -13.53 -11.08
N ILE A 137 -15.90 -13.61 -11.35
CA ILE A 137 -15.31 -14.43 -12.42
C ILE A 137 -14.68 -15.70 -11.85
N ALA A 138 -13.85 -15.56 -10.81
CA ALA A 138 -13.06 -16.64 -10.25
C ALA A 138 -13.63 -17.21 -8.95
N GLY A 139 -14.65 -16.57 -8.34
CA GLY A 139 -15.13 -16.94 -7.01
C GLY A 139 -14.08 -16.76 -5.90
N PHE A 140 -12.95 -16.13 -6.22
CA PHE A 140 -11.84 -15.86 -5.31
C PHE A 140 -12.02 -14.49 -4.67
N MET A 141 -11.65 -14.36 -3.39
CA MET A 141 -11.78 -13.13 -2.62
C MET A 141 -10.55 -12.92 -1.75
N PHE A 142 -9.90 -11.78 -1.94
CA PHE A 142 -8.85 -11.29 -1.07
C PHE A 142 -9.40 -10.86 0.28
N ARG A 143 -8.66 -11.17 1.34
CA ARG A 143 -9.02 -10.78 2.71
C ARG A 143 -8.29 -9.52 3.15
N SER A 144 -7.14 -9.23 2.54
CA SER A 144 -6.32 -8.06 2.86
C SER A 144 -6.21 -7.08 1.69
N ASN A 145 -5.94 -5.82 2.02
CA ASN A 145 -5.56 -4.79 1.06
C ASN A 145 -4.03 -4.59 0.99
N SER A 146 -3.26 -5.34 1.79
CA SER A 146 -1.80 -5.32 1.77
C SER A 146 -1.33 -5.97 0.48
N THR A 147 -0.41 -5.33 -0.23
CA THR A 147 0.17 -5.95 -1.44
C THR A 147 1.04 -7.16 -1.11
N VAL A 148 1.61 -7.20 0.09
CA VAL A 148 2.37 -8.35 0.61
C VAL A 148 1.43 -9.52 0.88
N GLU A 149 0.29 -9.26 1.54
CA GLU A 149 -0.70 -10.30 1.83
C GLU A 149 -1.46 -10.74 0.59
N ILE A 150 -1.81 -9.83 -0.32
CA ILE A 150 -2.39 -10.18 -1.63
C ILE A 150 -1.47 -11.14 -2.40
N LEU A 151 -0.15 -10.88 -2.39
CA LEU A 151 0.83 -11.78 -2.98
C LEU A 151 0.81 -13.14 -2.28
N ARG A 152 0.82 -13.16 -0.94
CA ARG A 152 0.78 -14.39 -0.14
C ARG A 152 -0.48 -15.21 -0.41
N GLU A 153 -1.66 -14.57 -0.39
CA GLU A 153 -2.95 -15.22 -0.67
C GLU A 153 -2.95 -15.86 -2.07
N LEU A 154 -2.41 -15.20 -3.09
CA LEU A 154 -2.30 -15.78 -4.43
C LEU A 154 -1.30 -16.94 -4.50
N GLN A 155 -0.16 -16.84 -3.81
CA GLN A 155 0.82 -17.92 -3.73
C GLN A 155 0.29 -19.15 -3.00
N GLU A 156 -0.58 -18.95 -2.01
CA GLU A 156 -1.20 -20.02 -1.22
C GLU A 156 -2.50 -20.57 -1.86
N SER A 157 -3.02 -19.90 -2.91
CA SER A 157 -4.23 -20.30 -3.64
C SER A 157 -3.97 -21.28 -4.79
N ASP A 158 -5.02 -21.61 -5.56
CA ASP A 158 -4.94 -22.36 -6.81
C ASP A 158 -4.60 -21.49 -8.04
N ALA A 159 -4.16 -20.25 -7.82
CA ALA A 159 -3.70 -19.35 -8.86
C ALA A 159 -2.50 -19.93 -9.63
N ILE A 160 -2.47 -19.67 -10.94
CA ILE A 160 -1.41 -20.12 -11.84
C ILE A 160 -0.35 -19.01 -11.90
N PRO A 161 0.86 -19.22 -11.38
CA PRO A 161 1.93 -18.24 -11.51
C PRO A 161 2.38 -18.13 -12.97
N ILE A 162 2.68 -16.91 -13.40
CA ILE A 162 3.14 -16.60 -14.76
C ILE A 162 4.33 -15.65 -14.72
N ASP A 163 5.08 -15.58 -15.83
CA ASP A 163 6.07 -14.53 -16.02
C ASP A 163 5.35 -13.19 -16.28
N PRO A 164 5.52 -12.16 -15.42
CA PRO A 164 4.91 -10.85 -15.61
C PRO A 164 5.25 -10.21 -16.97
N ALA A 165 6.44 -10.47 -17.51
CA ALA A 165 6.86 -9.93 -18.81
C ALA A 165 6.11 -10.55 -20.01
N GLN A 166 5.51 -11.73 -19.80
CA GLN A 166 4.73 -12.46 -20.79
C GLN A 166 3.27 -12.63 -20.35
N ALA A 167 2.80 -11.75 -19.46
CA ALA A 167 1.48 -11.85 -18.89
C ALA A 167 0.39 -11.85 -19.99
N PRO A 168 -0.50 -12.85 -20.02
CA PRO A 168 -1.65 -12.82 -20.90
C PRO A 168 -2.74 -11.91 -20.33
N ILE A 169 -3.71 -11.55 -21.17
CA ILE A 169 -4.87 -10.75 -20.77
C ILE A 169 -5.58 -11.39 -19.59
N GLY A 170 -6.01 -10.57 -18.63
CA GLY A 170 -6.64 -10.99 -17.38
C GLY A 170 -5.65 -11.33 -16.27
N ALA A 171 -4.34 -11.32 -16.54
CA ALA A 171 -3.34 -11.54 -15.50
C ALA A 171 -3.38 -10.45 -14.43
N ILE A 172 -3.30 -10.89 -13.18
CA ILE A 172 -3.10 -10.05 -12.00
C ILE A 172 -1.59 -9.86 -11.85
N LEU A 173 -1.15 -8.61 -11.83
CA LEU A 173 0.25 -8.21 -11.74
C LEU A 173 0.48 -7.55 -10.38
N ILE A 174 1.49 -8.00 -9.65
CA ILE A 174 1.76 -7.55 -8.27
C ILE A 174 3.21 -7.11 -8.14
N SER A 175 3.37 -5.91 -7.60
CA SER A 175 4.60 -5.38 -7.04
C SER A 175 4.36 -5.17 -5.55
N PRO A 176 4.87 -6.03 -4.65
CA PRO A 176 4.64 -5.86 -3.22
C PRO A 176 5.34 -4.62 -2.68
N THR A 177 4.88 -4.09 -1.54
CA THR A 177 5.63 -3.07 -0.80
C THR A 177 7.00 -3.64 -0.42
N VAL A 178 8.06 -2.87 -0.70
CA VAL A 178 9.43 -3.24 -0.35
C VAL A 178 10.02 -2.20 0.57
N TYR A 179 10.63 -2.64 1.67
CA TYR A 179 11.39 -1.79 2.56
C TYR A 179 12.57 -2.54 3.17
N SER A 180 13.56 -1.78 3.64
CA SER A 180 14.62 -2.26 4.54
C SER A 180 14.52 -1.53 5.87
N ARG A 181 15.20 -2.02 6.91
CA ARG A 181 15.24 -1.33 8.23
C ARG A 181 15.70 0.13 8.15
N ASN A 182 16.49 0.46 7.13
CA ASN A 182 17.04 1.80 6.90
C ASN A 182 16.40 2.52 5.69
N GLY A 183 15.38 1.93 5.08
CA GLY A 183 14.78 2.39 3.83
C GLY A 183 15.60 2.03 2.57
N PRO A 184 15.21 2.51 1.39
CA PRO A 184 13.97 3.26 1.14
C PRO A 184 12.72 2.37 1.32
N VAL A 185 11.56 2.99 1.51
CA VAL A 185 10.24 2.37 1.42
C VAL A 185 9.68 2.65 0.03
N LEU A 186 9.28 1.60 -0.67
CA LEU A 186 8.64 1.67 -1.99
C LEU A 186 7.25 1.07 -1.87
N ILE A 187 6.22 1.91 -2.05
CA ILE A 187 4.83 1.47 -1.93
C ILE A 187 4.48 0.55 -3.11
N GLY A 188 3.97 -0.63 -2.78
CA GLY A 188 3.54 -1.64 -3.74
C GLY A 188 2.38 -1.19 -4.64
N ALA A 189 2.13 -1.98 -5.68
CA ALA A 189 1.04 -1.78 -6.63
C ALA A 189 0.49 -3.12 -7.12
N VAL A 190 -0.81 -3.13 -7.44
CA VAL A 190 -1.46 -4.25 -8.12
C VAL A 190 -2.22 -3.72 -9.33
N GLY A 191 -2.15 -4.45 -10.43
CA GLY A 191 -2.94 -4.17 -11.61
C GLY A 191 -3.45 -5.42 -12.32
N ILE A 192 -4.38 -5.23 -13.25
CA ILE A 192 -4.91 -6.27 -14.12
C ILE A 192 -4.61 -5.89 -15.57
N LEU A 193 -4.06 -6.83 -16.35
CA LEU A 193 -3.84 -6.61 -17.77
C LEU A 193 -5.16 -6.72 -18.56
N GLY A 194 -5.59 -5.61 -19.16
CA GLY A 194 -6.82 -5.53 -19.95
C GLY A 194 -6.68 -6.10 -21.37
N LEU A 195 -7.83 -6.28 -22.04
CA LEU A 195 -7.93 -6.74 -23.43
C LEU A 195 -7.22 -5.81 -24.43
N ASP A 196 -7.15 -4.51 -24.10
CA ASP A 196 -6.46 -3.47 -24.86
C ASP A 196 -4.94 -3.42 -24.59
N ARG A 197 -4.41 -4.38 -23.82
CA ARG A 197 -3.00 -4.49 -23.40
C ARG A 197 -2.52 -3.34 -22.51
N GLN A 198 -3.44 -2.61 -21.88
CA GLN A 198 -3.14 -1.67 -20.82
C GLN A 198 -3.21 -2.37 -19.47
N VAL A 199 -2.34 -1.98 -18.54
CA VAL A 199 -2.47 -2.41 -17.14
C VAL A 199 -3.37 -1.41 -16.43
N TYR A 200 -4.46 -1.90 -15.86
CA TYR A 200 -5.38 -1.12 -15.06
C TYR A 200 -5.00 -1.25 -13.59
N GLU A 201 -4.89 -0.12 -12.89
CA GLU A 201 -4.74 -0.07 -11.43
C GLU A 201 -5.95 0.68 -10.85
N PRO A 202 -6.36 0.38 -9.61
CA PRO A 202 -7.34 1.20 -8.91
C PRO A 202 -6.76 2.58 -8.57
N ASP A 203 -7.50 3.65 -8.89
CA ASP A 203 -7.19 5.05 -8.57
C ASP A 203 -8.01 5.51 -7.36
N PHE A 204 -7.37 5.52 -6.20
CA PHE A 204 -8.02 5.88 -4.94
C PHE A 204 -8.12 7.39 -4.72
N GLY A 205 -7.43 8.20 -5.53
CA GLY A 205 -7.77 9.63 -5.67
C GLY A 205 -9.12 9.83 -6.35
N LYS A 206 -9.67 8.81 -7.01
CA LYS A 206 -10.95 8.79 -7.72
C LYS A 206 -11.88 7.67 -7.21
N GLY A 207 -11.86 7.42 -5.90
CA GLY A 207 -12.77 6.46 -5.26
C GLY A 207 -12.55 5.00 -5.64
N GLY A 208 -11.34 4.61 -6.05
CA GLY A 208 -10.99 3.22 -6.39
C GLY A 208 -11.35 2.82 -7.82
N SER A 209 -11.66 3.79 -8.69
CA SER A 209 -11.95 3.53 -10.11
C SER A 209 -10.76 2.89 -10.82
N TRP A 210 -11.00 1.86 -11.63
CA TRP A 210 -9.96 1.25 -12.46
C TRP A 210 -9.54 2.18 -13.59
N VAL A 211 -8.27 2.57 -13.63
CA VAL A 211 -7.72 3.47 -14.65
C VAL A 211 -6.54 2.85 -15.36
N PRO A 212 -6.36 3.09 -16.67
CA PRO A 212 -5.21 2.61 -17.40
C PRO A 212 -3.95 3.34 -16.94
N ARG A 213 -2.88 2.58 -16.62
CA ARG A 213 -1.59 3.10 -16.12
C ARG A 213 -0.44 2.95 -17.12
N GLY A 214 -0.75 2.56 -18.34
CA GLY A 214 0.19 2.37 -19.44
C GLY A 214 0.23 0.91 -19.90
N THR A 215 1.08 0.64 -20.89
CA THR A 215 1.26 -0.71 -21.41
C THR A 215 1.90 -1.62 -20.35
N LEU A 216 1.84 -2.95 -20.56
CA LEU A 216 2.55 -3.91 -19.70
C LEU A 216 4.02 -3.54 -19.48
N ASN A 217 4.71 -3.12 -20.56
CA ASN A 217 6.11 -2.71 -20.49
C ASN A 217 6.31 -1.44 -19.66
N ASP A 218 5.42 -0.46 -19.78
CA ASP A 218 5.48 0.78 -19.00
C ASP A 218 5.22 0.51 -17.52
N TRP A 219 4.26 -0.37 -17.24
CA TRP A 219 3.93 -0.79 -15.89
C TRP A 219 5.09 -1.53 -15.23
N ILE A 220 5.72 -2.48 -15.92
CA ILE A 220 6.91 -3.19 -15.45
C ILE A 220 8.05 -2.21 -15.19
N LYS A 221 8.36 -1.31 -16.13
CA LYS A 221 9.43 -0.30 -15.93
C LYS A 221 9.19 0.56 -14.70
N ARG A 222 7.93 0.92 -14.43
CA ARG A 222 7.55 1.71 -13.27
C ARG A 222 7.64 0.92 -11.97
N ASN A 223 7.28 -0.36 -11.97
CA ASN A 223 7.05 -1.14 -10.75
C ASN A 223 8.09 -2.23 -10.46
N ASN A 224 9.04 -2.46 -11.37
CA ASN A 224 10.08 -3.49 -11.19
C ASN A 224 11.20 -3.04 -10.25
N TYR A 225 10.83 -2.44 -9.13
CA TYR A 225 11.74 -2.11 -8.06
C TYR A 225 12.33 -3.41 -7.51
N THR A 226 13.66 -3.46 -7.40
CA THR A 226 14.38 -4.61 -6.83
C THR A 226 14.14 -5.98 -7.49
N ARG A 227 13.58 -6.02 -8.71
CA ARG A 227 13.20 -7.24 -9.43
C ARG A 227 12.08 -8.07 -8.78
N GLN A 228 11.24 -7.45 -7.95
CA GLN A 228 10.12 -8.13 -7.30
C GLN A 228 8.82 -7.80 -8.01
N LEU A 229 8.56 -8.53 -9.10
CA LEU A 229 7.29 -8.52 -9.81
C LEU A 229 6.77 -9.93 -9.95
N PHE A 230 5.47 -10.08 -9.72
CA PHE A 230 4.78 -11.35 -9.76
C PHE A 230 3.54 -11.24 -10.62
N GLY A 231 3.17 -12.36 -11.26
CA GLY A 231 2.02 -12.43 -12.13
C GLY A 231 1.23 -13.70 -11.81
N PHE A 232 -0.09 -13.60 -11.82
CA PHE A 232 -0.98 -14.70 -11.53
C PHE A 232 -2.19 -14.71 -12.47
N LEU A 233 -2.67 -15.89 -12.79
CA LEU A 233 -3.98 -16.12 -13.40
C LEU A 233 -4.86 -16.90 -12.44
N LEU A 234 -6.11 -16.50 -12.34
CA LEU A 234 -7.12 -17.24 -11.61
C LEU A 234 -7.95 -18.07 -12.58
N ARG A 235 -8.36 -19.27 -12.13
CA ARG A 235 -9.30 -20.08 -12.89
C ARG A 235 -10.68 -19.46 -12.77
N ALA A 236 -11.38 -19.33 -13.90
CA ALA A 236 -12.78 -18.95 -13.85
C ALA A 236 -13.57 -20.03 -13.11
N HIS A 237 -14.39 -19.63 -12.14
CA HIS A 237 -15.32 -20.55 -11.54
C HIS A 237 -16.40 -20.86 -12.58
N PRO A 238 -16.74 -22.14 -12.85
CA PRO A 238 -17.87 -22.42 -13.71
C PRO A 238 -19.09 -21.74 -13.09
N ALA A 239 -19.70 -20.82 -13.85
CA ALA A 239 -20.94 -20.19 -13.44
C ALA A 239 -21.92 -21.33 -13.15
N VAL A 240 -22.45 -21.38 -11.92
CA VAL A 240 -23.63 -22.20 -11.66
C VAL A 240 -24.74 -21.54 -12.47
N VAL A 241 -24.98 -22.08 -13.67
CA VAL A 241 -26.17 -21.77 -14.46
C VAL A 241 -27.35 -22.14 -13.56
N ARG A 242 -27.97 -21.14 -12.95
CA ARG A 242 -29.26 -21.28 -12.26
C ARG A 242 -30.37 -21.07 -13.28
#